data_AF-A0AAP2HR12-F1
#
_entry.id   AF-A0AAP2HR12-F1
#
_cell.length_a   1.000
_cell.length_b   1.000
_cell.length_c   1.000
_cell.angle_alpha   90.00
_cell.angle_beta   90.00
_cell.angle_gamma   90.00
#
_symmetry.space_group_name_H-M   'P 1'
#
loop_
_entity.id
_entity.type
_entity.pdbx_description
1 polymer ?
#
loop_
_entity_poly.entity_id
_entity_poly.type
_entity_poly.pdbx_seq_one_letter_code
_entity_poly.pdbx_strand_id
1 'polypeptide(L)'
;MFHDTFNIGGKNIFVVESHHHVLRGWAEVRRSQPSSPPPALLTLDHHTDLEEPFDDHRFYATHQRMTDQNAAAKKALLPGMIAAIDWNIEATVEAAIDKLKHDEHIRTAVQAGILSRAFVVNLESEYIADEEVYGVRADYDEIGCTRPNTDPLIEKERIDRVLESMYLDHVLASLDSMAQGGGAPAVTAQPYILDIDLDYFHSEKAIEPDDPETFYRLVQNALAITIATEPGCVKALRWPGSKITGKTLLARMEQHLRTALT
;
A
#
# COMPACT_ATOMS: atom_id res chain seq x y z
N MET A 1 11.87 -2.11 -17.35
CA MET A 1 11.40 -3.03 -16.29
C MET A 1 10.71 -2.17 -15.26
N PHE A 2 9.47 -2.49 -14.90
CA PHE A 2 8.71 -1.67 -13.95
C PHE A 2 9.12 -1.90 -12.50
N HIS A 3 9.75 -3.05 -12.21
CA HIS A 3 10.31 -3.39 -10.90
C HIS A 3 11.66 -4.11 -11.05
N ASP A 4 12.47 -4.05 -10.00
CA ASP A 4 13.55 -4.99 -9.73
C ASP A 4 13.02 -6.11 -8.83
N THR A 5 13.47 -7.34 -9.04
CA THR A 5 13.09 -8.49 -8.20
C THR A 5 14.30 -9.14 -7.56
N PHE A 6 14.20 -9.46 -6.28
CA PHE A 6 15.15 -10.34 -5.60
C PHE A 6 14.42 -11.28 -4.64
N ASN A 7 15.16 -12.26 -4.12
CA ASN A 7 14.62 -13.26 -3.21
C ASN A 7 15.33 -13.21 -1.86
N ILE A 8 14.55 -13.23 -0.77
CA ILE A 8 15.05 -13.36 0.60
C ILE A 8 14.28 -14.50 1.26
N GLY A 9 14.98 -15.50 1.80
CA GLY A 9 14.35 -16.62 2.52
C GLY A 9 13.29 -17.36 1.72
N GLY A 10 13.42 -17.44 0.38
CA GLY A 10 12.43 -18.08 -0.49
C GLY A 10 11.27 -17.17 -0.89
N LYS A 11 11.19 -15.94 -0.38
CA LYS A 11 10.13 -14.96 -0.69
C LYS A 11 10.57 -13.96 -1.74
N ASN A 12 9.71 -13.71 -2.72
CA ASN A 12 9.96 -12.71 -3.75
C ASN A 12 9.69 -11.30 -3.18
N ILE A 13 10.65 -10.41 -3.43
CA ILE A 13 10.60 -9.00 -3.07
C ILE A 13 10.67 -8.21 -4.38
N PHE A 14 9.68 -7.35 -4.62
CA PHE A 14 9.59 -6.49 -5.80
C PHE A 14 9.81 -5.04 -5.37
N VAL A 15 10.72 -4.33 -6.03
CA VAL A 15 11.03 -2.93 -5.70
C VAL A 15 10.74 -2.05 -6.90
N VAL A 16 10.00 -0.96 -6.67
CA VAL A 16 9.61 0.01 -7.70
C VAL A 16 9.98 1.43 -7.30
N GLU A 17 10.12 2.31 -8.29
CA GLU A 17 10.33 3.74 -8.02
C GLU A 17 9.02 4.48 -7.74
N SER A 18 8.02 4.32 -8.61
CA SER A 18 6.68 4.90 -8.44
C SER A 18 5.70 3.85 -7.95
N HIS A 19 4.87 4.19 -6.98
CA HIS A 19 4.06 3.21 -6.27
C HIS A 19 3.13 2.42 -7.20
N HIS A 20 2.39 3.06 -8.10
CA HIS A 20 1.53 2.38 -9.08
C HIS A 20 2.20 1.29 -9.95
N HIS A 21 3.53 1.26 -10.05
CA HIS A 21 4.24 0.18 -10.74
C HIS A 21 4.18 -1.17 -10.00
N VAL A 22 3.83 -1.20 -8.70
CA VAL A 22 3.66 -2.45 -7.92
C VAL A 22 2.60 -3.37 -8.50
N LEU A 23 1.66 -2.84 -9.30
CA LEU A 23 0.62 -3.61 -9.99
C LEU A 23 1.20 -4.79 -10.78
N ARG A 24 2.41 -4.63 -11.36
CA ARG A 24 3.10 -5.72 -12.06
C ARG A 24 3.51 -6.84 -11.10
N GLY A 25 4.10 -6.50 -9.96
CA GLY A 25 4.48 -7.46 -8.92
C GLY A 25 3.26 -8.20 -8.36
N TRP A 26 2.16 -7.48 -8.11
CA TRP A 26 0.91 -8.09 -7.64
C TRP A 26 0.31 -9.06 -8.67
N ALA A 27 0.32 -8.69 -9.95
CA ALA A 27 -0.13 -9.59 -11.02
C ALA A 27 0.78 -10.83 -11.14
N GLU A 28 2.10 -10.69 -10.95
CA GLU A 28 3.03 -11.83 -10.91
C GLU A 28 2.71 -12.80 -9.77
N VAL A 29 2.41 -12.27 -8.57
CA VAL A 29 1.97 -13.09 -7.42
C VAL A 29 0.65 -13.80 -7.74
N ARG A 30 -0.34 -13.08 -8.29
CA ARG A 30 -1.62 -13.66 -8.72
C ARG A 30 -1.42 -14.81 -9.72
N ARG A 31 -0.56 -14.61 -10.73
CA ARG A 31 -0.20 -15.62 -11.73
C ARG A 31 0.48 -16.85 -11.15
N SER A 32 1.28 -16.68 -10.11
CA SER A 32 1.95 -17.80 -9.45
C SER A 32 0.98 -18.74 -8.71
N GLN A 33 -0.27 -18.30 -8.47
CA GLN A 33 -1.31 -19.08 -7.79
C GLN A 33 -2.64 -19.12 -8.57
N PRO A 34 -2.66 -19.70 -9.79
CA PRO A 34 -3.81 -19.60 -10.69
C PRO A 34 -5.05 -20.35 -10.19
N SER A 35 -4.88 -21.33 -9.31
CA SER A 35 -5.97 -22.11 -8.71
C SER A 35 -6.47 -21.56 -7.38
N SER A 36 -5.79 -20.55 -6.82
CA SER A 36 -6.20 -19.88 -5.57
C SER A 36 -7.13 -18.71 -5.89
N PRO A 37 -7.94 -18.23 -4.93
CA PRO A 37 -8.55 -16.90 -5.04
C PRO A 37 -7.47 -15.81 -5.13
N PRO A 38 -7.79 -14.59 -5.62
CA PRO A 38 -6.87 -13.46 -5.58
C PRO A 38 -6.44 -13.18 -4.13
N PRO A 39 -5.15 -12.88 -3.88
CA PRO A 39 -4.70 -12.54 -2.54
C PRO A 39 -5.30 -11.21 -2.07
N ALA A 40 -5.35 -11.00 -0.76
CA ALA A 40 -5.58 -9.68 -0.20
C ALA A 40 -4.30 -8.82 -0.30
N LEU A 41 -4.43 -7.52 -0.12
CA LEU A 41 -3.32 -6.59 0.07
C LEU A 41 -3.34 -6.06 1.50
N LEU A 42 -2.19 -6.04 2.16
CA LEU A 42 -1.95 -5.18 3.34
C LEU A 42 -0.88 -4.18 2.93
N THR A 43 -1.19 -2.89 2.93
CA THR A 43 -0.24 -1.82 2.60
C THR A 43 0.06 -0.93 3.80
N LEU A 44 1.32 -0.52 3.92
CA LEU A 44 1.83 0.49 4.83
C LEU A 44 2.29 1.69 4.00
N ASP A 45 1.60 2.82 4.13
CA ASP A 45 1.75 3.96 3.23
C ASP A 45 1.46 5.27 3.99
N HIS A 46 2.06 6.40 3.61
CA HIS A 46 1.56 7.69 4.07
C HIS A 46 0.14 7.94 3.59
N HIS A 47 -0.10 7.71 2.30
CA HIS A 47 -1.32 7.99 1.57
C HIS A 47 -2.28 6.79 1.65
N THR A 48 -3.39 6.90 0.92
CA THR A 48 -4.39 5.84 0.89
C THR A 48 -4.34 5.02 -0.40
N ASP A 49 -3.82 5.59 -1.48
CA ASP A 49 -3.79 4.97 -2.80
C ASP A 49 -5.15 4.51 -3.35
N LEU A 50 -6.20 5.29 -3.05
CA LEU A 50 -7.58 4.95 -3.40
C LEU A 50 -8.21 5.86 -4.45
N GLU A 51 -7.40 6.62 -5.20
CA GLU A 51 -7.93 7.41 -6.31
C GLU A 51 -8.66 6.51 -7.33
N GLU A 52 -9.63 7.10 -8.06
CA GLU A 52 -10.41 6.31 -9.00
C GLU A 52 -9.49 5.69 -10.08
N PRO A 53 -9.72 4.43 -10.48
CA PRO A 53 -8.91 3.79 -11.51
C PRO A 53 -8.79 4.64 -12.79
N PHE A 54 -7.57 4.94 -13.20
CA PHE A 54 -7.25 5.71 -14.40
C PHE A 54 -7.89 7.10 -14.43
N ASP A 55 -8.03 7.77 -13.29
CA ASP A 55 -8.70 9.07 -13.21
C ASP A 55 -8.08 10.10 -14.14
N ASP A 56 -6.76 10.27 -14.07
CA ASP A 56 -6.01 11.24 -14.85
C ASP A 56 -6.07 10.92 -16.35
N HIS A 57 -5.88 9.65 -16.70
CA HIS A 57 -5.96 9.20 -18.09
C HIS A 57 -7.36 9.40 -18.68
N ARG A 58 -8.42 9.00 -17.94
CA ARG A 58 -9.80 9.16 -18.40
C ARG A 58 -10.17 10.64 -18.50
N PHE A 59 -9.65 11.47 -17.59
CA PHE A 59 -9.77 12.93 -17.67
C PHE A 59 -9.17 13.39 -19.01
N TYR A 60 -7.87 13.26 -19.24
CA TYR A 60 -7.26 13.80 -20.45
C TYR A 60 -7.80 13.20 -21.76
N ALA A 61 -8.23 11.94 -21.76
CA ALA A 61 -8.87 11.30 -22.92
C ALA A 61 -10.22 11.94 -23.31
N THR A 62 -10.89 12.64 -22.39
CA THR A 62 -12.22 13.25 -22.60
C THR A 62 -12.21 14.78 -22.57
N HIS A 63 -11.02 15.40 -22.46
CA HIS A 63 -10.91 16.86 -22.25
C HIS A 63 -10.95 17.67 -23.55
N GLN A 64 -12.13 18.20 -23.88
CA GLN A 64 -12.27 19.29 -24.88
C GLN A 64 -12.86 20.61 -24.31
N ARG A 65 -13.35 20.60 -23.06
CA ARG A 65 -13.79 21.73 -22.16
C ARG A 65 -14.69 21.12 -21.07
N MET A 66 -14.54 21.48 -19.79
CA MET A 66 -15.28 20.83 -18.69
C MET A 66 -16.80 21.07 -18.81
N THR A 67 -17.55 20.01 -19.16
CA THR A 67 -19.02 19.99 -19.30
C THR A 67 -19.57 18.66 -18.75
N ASP A 68 -20.87 18.59 -18.46
CA ASP A 68 -21.54 17.36 -17.99
C ASP A 68 -21.36 16.16 -18.95
N GLN A 69 -21.24 16.42 -20.26
CA GLN A 69 -20.98 15.37 -21.26
C GLN A 69 -19.62 14.69 -21.05
N ASN A 70 -18.60 15.42 -20.58
CA ASN A 70 -17.30 14.85 -20.30
C ASN A 70 -17.33 13.92 -19.09
N ALA A 71 -18.12 14.23 -18.06
CA ALA A 71 -18.24 13.39 -16.87
C ALA A 71 -18.85 12.02 -17.24
N ALA A 72 -19.91 12.01 -18.06
CA ALA A 72 -20.50 10.78 -18.57
C ALA A 72 -19.51 9.99 -19.46
N ALA A 73 -18.78 10.68 -20.34
CA ALA A 73 -17.77 10.06 -21.19
C ALA A 73 -16.61 9.46 -20.38
N LYS A 74 -16.08 10.18 -19.37
CA LYS A 74 -15.03 9.73 -18.46
C LYS A 74 -15.44 8.43 -17.76
N LYS A 75 -16.65 8.43 -17.19
CA LYS A 75 -17.21 7.25 -16.52
C LYS A 75 -17.41 6.07 -17.47
N ALA A 76 -17.80 6.31 -18.72
CA ALA A 76 -18.03 5.26 -19.71
C ALA A 76 -16.75 4.55 -20.17
N LEU A 77 -15.56 5.14 -19.99
CA LEU A 77 -14.28 4.51 -20.33
C LEU A 77 -13.88 3.40 -19.35
N LEU A 78 -14.24 3.55 -18.07
CA LEU A 78 -13.73 2.70 -16.99
C LEU A 78 -13.95 1.20 -17.22
N PRO A 79 -15.17 0.71 -17.54
CA PRO A 79 -15.39 -0.73 -17.67
C PRO A 79 -14.50 -1.38 -18.74
N GLY A 80 -14.28 -0.68 -19.85
CA GLY A 80 -13.42 -1.15 -20.94
C GLY A 80 -11.94 -1.17 -20.56
N MET A 81 -11.49 -0.22 -19.74
CA MET A 81 -10.12 -0.17 -19.25
C MET A 81 -9.83 -1.29 -18.24
N ILE A 82 -10.75 -1.55 -17.30
CA ILE A 82 -10.65 -2.68 -16.37
C ILE A 82 -10.68 -4.02 -17.12
N ALA A 83 -11.63 -4.20 -18.04
CA ALA A 83 -11.76 -5.43 -18.83
C ALA A 83 -10.57 -5.70 -19.76
N ALA A 84 -9.76 -4.69 -20.08
CA ALA A 84 -8.56 -4.85 -20.88
C ALA A 84 -7.37 -5.44 -20.08
N ILE A 85 -7.47 -5.49 -18.75
CA ILE A 85 -6.44 -6.05 -17.88
C ILE A 85 -6.69 -7.56 -17.75
N ASP A 86 -5.90 -8.35 -18.45
CA ASP A 86 -5.79 -9.78 -18.16
C ASP A 86 -4.53 -10.00 -17.32
N TRP A 87 -4.71 -10.24 -16.03
CA TRP A 87 -3.60 -10.47 -15.11
C TRP A 87 -2.72 -11.67 -15.50
N ASN A 88 -3.19 -12.58 -16.36
CA ASN A 88 -2.38 -13.67 -16.93
C ASN A 88 -1.44 -13.21 -18.05
N ILE A 89 -1.70 -12.06 -18.66
CA ILE A 89 -0.95 -11.53 -19.80
C ILE A 89 -0.21 -10.28 -19.37
N GLU A 90 1.09 -10.43 -19.13
CA GLU A 90 1.99 -9.37 -18.65
C GLU A 90 1.84 -8.06 -19.42
N ALA A 91 1.81 -8.12 -20.76
CA ALA A 91 1.70 -6.94 -21.62
C ALA A 91 0.43 -6.11 -21.37
N THR A 92 -0.66 -6.73 -20.93
CA THR A 92 -1.90 -5.99 -20.63
C THR A 92 -1.82 -5.25 -19.30
N VAL A 93 -1.13 -5.83 -18.32
CA VAL A 93 -0.84 -5.20 -17.03
C VAL A 93 0.10 -4.01 -17.23
N GLU A 94 1.14 -4.19 -18.04
CA GLU A 94 2.06 -3.10 -18.38
C GLU A 94 1.35 -1.95 -19.10
N ALA A 95 0.49 -2.27 -20.08
CA ALA A 95 -0.31 -1.26 -20.78
C ALA A 95 -1.32 -0.54 -19.87
N ALA A 96 -1.71 -1.13 -18.74
CA ALA A 96 -2.48 -0.46 -17.71
C ALA A 96 -1.59 0.46 -16.87
N ILE A 97 -0.43 -0.02 -16.42
CA ILE A 97 0.55 0.78 -15.66
C ILE A 97 0.92 2.07 -16.39
N ASP A 98 1.14 2.01 -17.72
CA ASP A 98 1.45 3.19 -18.54
C ASP A 98 0.39 4.30 -18.46
N LYS A 99 -0.86 3.94 -18.13
CA LYS A 99 -2.01 4.85 -18.02
C LYS A 99 -2.34 5.22 -16.59
N LEU A 100 -1.89 4.43 -15.62
CA LEU A 100 -2.05 4.76 -14.22
C LEU A 100 -1.13 5.92 -13.86
N LYS A 101 -1.61 6.73 -12.93
CA LYS A 101 -0.83 7.76 -12.25
C LYS A 101 -1.13 7.71 -10.77
N HIS A 102 -0.18 8.20 -9.96
CA HIS A 102 -0.40 8.43 -8.54
C HIS A 102 -1.01 7.21 -7.82
N ASP A 103 -2.00 7.49 -7.00
CA ASP A 103 -2.74 6.70 -6.04
C ASP A 103 -3.85 5.83 -6.69
N GLU A 104 -3.82 5.56 -8.00
CA GLU A 104 -4.95 4.92 -8.72
C GLU A 104 -4.93 3.37 -8.70
N HIS A 105 -3.90 2.76 -8.13
CA HIS A 105 -3.52 1.39 -8.46
C HIS A 105 -4.19 0.31 -7.59
N ILE A 106 -4.55 0.60 -6.33
CA ILE A 106 -5.21 -0.38 -5.44
C ILE A 106 -6.59 -0.75 -5.99
N ARG A 107 -7.45 0.25 -6.24
CA ARG A 107 -8.81 -0.01 -6.77
C ARG A 107 -8.74 -0.63 -8.16
N THR A 108 -7.78 -0.24 -8.98
CA THR A 108 -7.53 -0.87 -10.27
C THR A 108 -7.26 -2.37 -10.11
N ALA A 109 -6.39 -2.74 -9.17
CA ALA A 109 -6.02 -4.13 -8.92
C ALA A 109 -7.19 -4.98 -8.39
N VAL A 110 -8.03 -4.43 -7.51
CA VAL A 110 -9.23 -5.12 -7.01
C VAL A 110 -10.24 -5.32 -8.13
N GLN A 111 -10.57 -4.27 -8.89
CA GLN A 111 -11.54 -4.33 -9.99
C GLN A 111 -11.06 -5.24 -11.15
N ALA A 112 -9.75 -5.36 -11.37
CA ALA A 112 -9.16 -6.27 -12.35
C ALA A 112 -9.03 -7.72 -11.86
N GLY A 113 -9.40 -8.02 -10.60
CA GLY A 113 -9.29 -9.36 -10.01
C GLY A 113 -7.84 -9.82 -9.76
N ILE A 114 -6.89 -8.88 -9.72
CA ILE A 114 -5.50 -9.13 -9.29
C ILE A 114 -5.47 -9.31 -7.77
N LEU A 115 -6.21 -8.46 -7.06
CA LEU A 115 -6.41 -8.52 -5.61
C LEU A 115 -7.87 -8.82 -5.29
N SER A 116 -8.13 -9.39 -4.13
CA SER A 116 -9.50 -9.60 -3.64
C SER A 116 -10.05 -8.41 -2.87
N ARG A 117 -9.16 -7.65 -2.22
CA ARG A 117 -9.42 -6.47 -1.38
C ARG A 117 -8.11 -5.83 -0.94
N ALA A 118 -8.20 -4.65 -0.31
CA ALA A 118 -7.07 -4.02 0.35
C ALA A 118 -7.35 -3.64 1.81
N PHE A 119 -6.30 -3.75 2.61
CA PHE A 119 -6.18 -3.26 3.97
C PHE A 119 -5.09 -2.19 3.99
N VAL A 120 -5.47 -0.95 4.30
CA VAL A 120 -4.62 0.22 4.14
C VAL A 120 -4.31 0.80 5.52
N VAL A 121 -3.06 0.68 5.96
CA VAL A 121 -2.57 1.43 7.13
C VAL A 121 -1.96 2.72 6.61
N ASN A 122 -2.56 3.85 6.96
CA ASN A 122 -2.14 5.15 6.44
C ASN A 122 -1.85 6.21 7.51
N LEU A 123 -1.22 7.31 7.12
CA LEU A 123 -0.90 8.44 8.01
C LEU A 123 -1.70 9.72 7.73
N GLU A 124 -2.51 9.76 6.68
CA GLU A 124 -3.25 10.95 6.22
C GLU A 124 -4.75 10.92 6.61
N SER A 125 -5.48 9.88 6.23
CA SER A 125 -6.94 9.74 6.30
C SER A 125 -7.43 8.83 7.43
N GLU A 126 -8.48 9.23 8.15
CA GLU A 126 -8.95 8.53 9.36
C GLU A 126 -9.45 7.09 9.13
N TYR A 127 -10.63 6.95 8.52
CA TYR A 127 -11.30 5.65 8.38
C TYR A 127 -11.92 5.51 6.99
N ILE A 128 -11.68 4.36 6.36
CA ILE A 128 -12.23 4.02 5.04
C ILE A 128 -12.80 2.61 5.15
N ALA A 129 -14.08 2.44 4.83
CA ALA A 129 -14.70 1.12 4.82
C ALA A 129 -15.71 1.04 3.68
N ASP A 130 -15.38 0.23 2.68
CA ASP A 130 -16.29 -0.15 1.60
C ASP A 130 -16.13 -1.64 1.24
N GLU A 131 -16.73 -2.07 0.14
CA GLU A 131 -16.72 -3.47 -0.30
C GLU A 131 -15.33 -3.96 -0.76
N GLU A 132 -14.46 -3.03 -1.19
CA GLU A 132 -13.14 -3.31 -1.76
C GLU A 132 -12.02 -3.05 -0.75
N VAL A 133 -12.20 -2.09 0.16
CA VAL A 133 -11.11 -1.53 0.98
C VAL A 133 -11.53 -1.29 2.44
N TYR A 134 -10.60 -1.62 3.34
CA TYR A 134 -10.60 -1.19 4.73
C TYR A 134 -9.33 -0.38 5.00
N GLY A 135 -9.47 0.84 5.52
CA GLY A 135 -8.35 1.74 5.77
C GLY A 135 -8.45 2.38 7.15
N VAL A 136 -7.31 2.49 7.83
CA VAL A 136 -7.21 3.08 9.16
C VAL A 136 -5.97 3.95 9.31
N ARG A 137 -6.11 5.03 10.07
CA ARG A 137 -5.01 5.81 10.65
C ARG A 137 -5.18 5.79 12.16
N ALA A 138 -4.23 5.19 12.88
CA ALA A 138 -4.30 5.17 14.35
C ALA A 138 -4.17 6.58 14.92
N ASP A 139 -4.99 6.86 15.94
CA ASP A 139 -4.92 8.09 16.72
C ASP A 139 -3.92 7.96 17.88
N TYR A 140 -3.49 9.08 18.45
CA TYR A 140 -2.44 9.16 19.47
C TYR A 140 -2.78 8.37 20.74
N ASP A 141 -4.02 8.48 21.21
CA ASP A 141 -4.49 7.85 22.44
C ASP A 141 -4.49 6.31 22.32
N GLU A 142 -4.66 5.81 21.11
CA GLU A 142 -4.81 4.39 20.81
C GLU A 142 -3.47 3.64 20.83
N ILE A 143 -2.38 4.36 20.60
CA ILE A 143 -1.01 3.81 20.54
C ILE A 143 -0.18 4.16 21.77
N GLY A 144 -0.87 4.49 22.87
CA GLY A 144 -0.25 4.78 24.16
C GLY A 144 0.67 6.00 24.14
N CYS A 145 0.39 7.01 23.31
CA CYS A 145 1.09 8.28 23.41
C CYS A 145 0.82 8.89 24.79
N THR A 146 1.89 9.29 25.48
CA THR A 146 1.78 9.87 26.83
C THR A 146 1.74 11.39 26.84
N ARG A 147 1.94 12.00 25.66
CA ARG A 147 1.90 13.44 25.46
C ARG A 147 0.47 13.93 25.33
N PRO A 148 0.14 15.12 25.87
CA PRO A 148 -1.13 15.76 25.59
C PRO A 148 -1.27 16.09 24.09
N ASN A 149 -2.50 16.07 23.57
CA ASN A 149 -2.80 16.43 22.17
C ASN A 149 -2.42 17.87 21.79
N THR A 150 -2.08 18.71 22.79
CA THR A 150 -1.56 20.07 22.58
C THR A 150 -0.03 20.13 22.46
N ASP A 151 0.69 19.03 22.68
CA ASP A 151 2.14 18.97 22.54
C ASP A 151 2.52 18.88 21.06
N PRO A 152 3.29 19.83 20.50
CA PRO A 152 3.69 19.82 19.10
C PRO A 152 4.55 18.60 18.71
N LEU A 153 5.06 17.82 19.67
CA LEU A 153 5.84 16.61 19.43
C LEU A 153 4.99 15.32 19.43
N ILE A 154 3.69 15.39 19.69
CA ILE A 154 2.83 14.20 19.70
C ILE A 154 2.81 13.52 18.33
N GLU A 155 2.83 14.30 17.24
CA GLU A 155 2.90 13.77 15.88
C GLU A 155 4.21 13.05 15.60
N LYS A 156 5.33 13.57 16.13
CA LYS A 156 6.60 12.87 16.03
C LYS A 156 6.57 11.53 16.78
N GLU A 157 5.99 11.50 17.99
CA GLU A 157 5.88 10.27 18.78
C GLU A 157 5.05 9.20 18.06
N ARG A 158 3.96 9.61 17.39
CA ARG A 158 3.15 8.73 16.55
C ARG A 158 3.94 8.17 15.36
N ILE A 159 4.57 9.06 14.58
CA ILE A 159 5.41 8.70 13.43
C ILE A 159 6.53 7.73 13.83
N ASP A 160 7.20 7.97 14.96
CA ASP A 160 8.31 7.15 15.42
C ASP A 160 7.88 5.72 15.81
N ARG A 161 6.57 5.47 15.97
CA ARG A 161 6.01 4.18 16.43
C ARG A 161 5.39 3.33 15.34
N VAL A 162 5.32 3.78 14.10
CA VAL A 162 4.53 3.14 13.04
C VAL A 162 4.88 1.68 12.75
N LEU A 163 6.11 1.24 13.07
CA LEU A 163 6.56 -0.14 12.91
C LEU A 163 6.65 -0.93 14.24
N GLU A 164 6.35 -0.29 15.37
CA GLU A 164 6.33 -0.95 16.68
C GLU A 164 5.15 -1.91 16.77
N SER A 165 5.33 -3.08 17.40
CA SER A 165 4.27 -4.09 17.53
C SER A 165 2.99 -3.54 18.15
N MET A 166 3.10 -2.66 19.16
CA MET A 166 1.92 -2.04 19.78
C MET A 166 1.08 -1.22 18.80
N TYR A 167 1.71 -0.53 17.84
CA TYR A 167 1.02 0.26 16.83
C TYR A 167 0.38 -0.67 15.81
N LEU A 168 1.16 -1.62 15.27
CA LEU A 168 0.70 -2.53 14.24
C LEU A 168 -0.42 -3.45 14.74
N ASP A 169 -0.34 -3.96 15.97
CA ASP A 169 -1.39 -4.79 16.55
C ASP A 169 -2.71 -4.02 16.69
N HIS A 170 -2.65 -2.75 17.07
CA HIS A 170 -3.85 -1.90 17.17
C HIS A 170 -4.49 -1.66 15.80
N VAL A 171 -3.72 -1.24 14.79
CA VAL A 171 -4.28 -0.99 13.44
C VAL A 171 -4.81 -2.27 12.81
N LEU A 172 -4.13 -3.41 13.01
CA LEU A 172 -4.61 -4.71 12.52
C LEU A 172 -5.92 -5.12 13.20
N ALA A 173 -6.06 -4.91 14.52
CA ALA A 173 -7.31 -5.20 15.23
C ALA A 173 -8.48 -4.33 14.75
N SER A 174 -8.21 -3.05 14.44
CA SER A 174 -9.19 -2.14 13.85
C SER A 174 -9.61 -2.58 12.46
N LEU A 175 -8.65 -2.89 11.58
CA LEU A 175 -8.91 -3.42 10.24
C LEU A 175 -9.70 -4.73 10.26
N ASP A 176 -9.34 -5.65 11.15
CA ASP A 176 -10.06 -6.92 11.32
C ASP A 176 -11.49 -6.70 11.81
N SER A 177 -11.71 -5.74 12.71
CA SER A 177 -13.05 -5.38 13.19
C SER A 177 -13.92 -4.79 12.08
N MET A 178 -13.33 -3.91 11.24
CA MET A 178 -14.01 -3.32 10.08
C MET A 178 -14.39 -4.38 9.05
N ALA A 179 -13.45 -5.27 8.72
CA ALA A 179 -13.71 -6.38 7.82
C ALA A 179 -14.83 -7.30 8.35
N GLN A 180 -14.77 -7.70 9.62
CA GLN A 180 -15.82 -8.52 10.21
C GLN A 180 -17.19 -7.84 10.16
N GLY A 181 -17.26 -6.54 10.44
CA GLY A 181 -18.48 -5.73 10.30
C GLY A 181 -19.04 -5.70 8.87
N GLY A 182 -18.17 -5.79 7.86
CA GLY A 182 -18.51 -5.90 6.44
C GLY A 182 -18.74 -7.33 5.94
N GLY A 183 -18.71 -8.35 6.79
CA GLY A 183 -18.84 -9.76 6.38
C GLY A 183 -17.60 -10.30 5.64
N ALA A 184 -16.46 -9.64 5.85
CA ALA A 184 -15.19 -9.85 5.20
C ALA A 184 -14.19 -10.57 6.13
N PRO A 185 -13.31 -11.44 5.61
CA PRO A 185 -12.27 -12.07 6.43
C PRO A 185 -11.22 -11.07 6.93
N ALA A 186 -10.64 -11.36 8.08
CA ALA A 186 -9.51 -10.64 8.67
C ALA A 186 -8.27 -10.64 7.76
N VAL A 187 -7.36 -9.68 7.97
CA VAL A 187 -6.14 -9.44 7.17
C VAL A 187 -5.35 -10.74 6.98
N THR A 188 -5.08 -11.43 8.08
CA THR A 188 -4.23 -12.65 8.10
C THR A 188 -5.01 -13.94 7.92
N ALA A 189 -6.33 -13.88 7.73
CA ALA A 189 -7.18 -15.05 7.50
C ALA A 189 -7.15 -15.55 6.04
N GLN A 190 -6.52 -14.79 5.15
CA GLN A 190 -6.32 -15.15 3.74
C GLN A 190 -4.88 -14.91 3.32
N PRO A 191 -4.40 -15.57 2.25
CA PRO A 191 -3.12 -15.22 1.65
C PRO A 191 -3.11 -13.75 1.22
N TYR A 192 -2.04 -13.03 1.56
CA TYR A 192 -1.90 -11.60 1.26
C TYR A 192 -0.54 -11.24 0.69
N ILE A 193 -0.48 -10.11 0.00
CA ILE A 193 0.75 -9.41 -0.35
C ILE A 193 0.96 -8.33 0.71
N LEU A 194 2.17 -8.20 1.24
CA LEU A 194 2.57 -7.07 2.07
C LEU A 194 3.20 -6.02 1.18
N ASP A 195 2.58 -4.86 1.10
CA ASP A 195 3.08 -3.70 0.36
C ASP A 195 3.57 -2.63 1.32
N ILE A 196 4.64 -1.94 0.92
CA ILE A 196 5.36 -0.99 1.77
C ILE A 196 5.75 0.20 0.89
N ASP A 197 5.09 1.34 1.05
CA ASP A 197 5.68 2.60 0.60
C ASP A 197 6.72 3.06 1.61
N LEU A 198 7.90 3.46 1.12
CA LEU A 198 8.94 4.01 1.98
C LEU A 198 8.59 5.41 2.50
N ASP A 199 7.67 6.12 1.87
CA ASP A 199 7.22 7.41 2.36
C ASP A 199 6.37 7.33 3.65
N TYR A 200 5.91 6.13 4.02
CA TYR A 200 5.32 5.81 5.33
C TYR A 200 6.25 6.14 6.51
N PHE A 201 7.56 6.11 6.29
CA PHE A 201 8.56 6.35 7.33
C PHE A 201 9.05 7.79 7.29
N HIS A 202 8.63 8.63 8.25
CA HIS A 202 9.09 10.02 8.29
C HIS A 202 10.31 10.27 9.17
N SER A 203 10.84 9.26 9.87
CA SER A 203 12.03 9.43 10.72
C SER A 203 12.93 8.19 10.72
N GLU A 204 14.15 8.35 11.22
CA GLU A 204 15.06 7.24 11.48
C GLU A 204 14.45 6.22 12.45
N LYS A 205 13.71 6.69 13.47
CA LYS A 205 13.08 5.83 14.47
C LYS A 205 11.88 5.06 13.91
N ALA A 206 11.13 5.65 12.98
CA ALA A 206 9.99 4.99 12.33
C ALA A 206 10.36 3.68 11.62
N ILE A 207 11.57 3.60 11.04
CA ILE A 207 12.11 2.39 10.39
C ILE A 207 13.03 1.58 11.31
N GLU A 208 13.28 2.03 12.54
CA GLU A 208 14.11 1.34 13.54
C GLU A 208 13.31 1.10 14.84
N PRO A 209 12.25 0.26 14.79
CA PRO A 209 11.42 -0.03 15.96
C PRO A 209 12.22 -0.74 17.06
N ASP A 210 11.84 -0.54 18.32
CA ASP A 210 12.39 -1.27 19.47
C ASP A 210 11.79 -2.69 19.53
N ASP A 211 10.52 -2.83 19.14
CA ASP A 211 9.78 -4.08 19.07
C ASP A 211 9.21 -4.30 17.65
N PRO A 212 9.94 -5.05 16.78
CA PRO A 212 9.51 -5.37 15.41
C PRO A 212 8.69 -6.66 15.29
N GLU A 213 8.29 -7.33 16.38
CA GLU A 213 7.76 -8.71 16.32
C GLU A 213 6.54 -8.84 15.39
N THR A 214 5.57 -7.92 15.49
CA THR A 214 4.39 -7.96 14.61
C THR A 214 4.74 -7.68 13.16
N PHE A 215 5.66 -6.74 12.89
CA PHE A 215 6.14 -6.52 11.52
C PHE A 215 6.79 -7.79 10.94
N TYR A 216 7.64 -8.47 11.70
CA TYR A 216 8.30 -9.71 11.24
C TYR A 216 7.29 -10.83 11.00
N ARG A 217 6.27 -10.95 11.85
CA ARG A 217 5.17 -11.89 11.63
C ARG A 217 4.40 -11.59 10.34
N LEU A 218 4.18 -10.32 10.00
CA LEU A 218 3.57 -9.94 8.72
C LEU A 218 4.46 -10.33 7.54
N VAL A 219 5.75 -10.00 7.61
CA VAL A 219 6.74 -10.36 6.60
C VAL A 219 6.76 -11.88 6.36
N GLN A 220 6.83 -12.68 7.42
CA GLN A 220 6.90 -14.14 7.33
C GLN A 220 5.67 -14.74 6.64
N ASN A 221 4.47 -14.25 6.98
CA ASN A 221 3.21 -14.82 6.52
C ASN A 221 2.73 -14.28 5.15
N ALA A 222 3.28 -13.18 4.66
CA ALA A 222 2.95 -12.65 3.33
C ALA A 222 3.38 -13.62 2.21
N LEU A 223 2.64 -13.66 1.10
CA LEU A 223 3.01 -14.42 -0.10
C LEU A 223 4.26 -13.85 -0.78
N ALA A 224 4.32 -12.52 -0.83
CA ALA A 224 5.38 -11.73 -1.41
C ALA A 224 5.37 -10.34 -0.79
N ILE A 225 6.42 -9.57 -1.06
CA ILE A 225 6.55 -8.20 -0.57
C ILE A 225 6.79 -7.25 -1.74
N THR A 226 6.05 -6.16 -1.78
CA THR A 226 6.29 -5.05 -2.70
C THR A 226 6.78 -3.83 -1.93
N ILE A 227 7.73 -3.09 -2.51
CA ILE A 227 8.30 -1.87 -1.91
C ILE A 227 8.31 -0.76 -2.94
N ALA A 228 7.63 0.34 -2.67
CA ALA A 228 7.72 1.57 -3.45
C ALA A 228 8.73 2.53 -2.80
N THR A 229 9.70 3.02 -3.57
CA THR A 229 10.81 3.81 -2.99
C THR A 229 10.57 5.31 -2.95
N GLU A 230 9.68 5.80 -3.83
CA GLU A 230 9.15 7.16 -3.91
C GLU A 230 10.07 8.26 -3.35
N PRO A 231 11.29 8.42 -3.90
CA PRO A 231 12.31 9.26 -3.27
C PRO A 231 11.90 10.74 -3.17
N GLY A 232 10.98 11.19 -4.02
CA GLY A 232 10.35 12.49 -3.95
C GLY A 232 9.44 12.65 -2.72
N CYS A 233 8.52 11.70 -2.53
CA CYS A 233 7.56 11.66 -1.42
C CYS A 233 8.29 11.51 -0.08
N VAL A 234 9.23 10.55 0.02
CA VAL A 234 10.11 10.38 1.20
C VAL A 234 10.79 11.71 1.59
N LYS A 235 11.30 12.46 0.60
CA LYS A 235 11.96 13.74 0.88
C LYS A 235 10.99 14.82 1.33
N ALA A 236 9.78 14.84 0.78
CA ALA A 236 8.75 15.82 1.08
C ALA A 236 8.11 15.59 2.46
N LEU A 237 7.92 14.32 2.85
CA LEU A 237 7.16 13.92 4.03
C LEU A 237 8.01 13.68 5.29
N ARG A 238 9.32 13.44 5.14
CA ARG A 238 10.21 13.22 6.30
C ARG A 238 10.14 14.37 7.31
N TRP A 239 10.21 14.01 8.59
CA TRP A 239 10.18 14.92 9.71
C TRP A 239 11.30 15.98 9.64
N PRO A 240 11.03 17.24 10.01
CA PRO A 240 12.05 18.29 10.01
C PRO A 240 13.34 17.89 10.75
N GLY A 241 14.46 17.93 10.04
CA GLY A 241 15.78 17.56 10.56
C GLY A 241 16.18 16.09 10.36
N SER A 242 15.25 15.21 9.94
CA SER A 242 15.58 13.84 9.56
C SER A 242 16.47 13.79 8.30
N LYS A 243 17.36 12.80 8.26
CA LYS A 243 18.31 12.57 7.17
C LYS A 243 17.93 11.37 6.29
N ILE A 244 16.79 10.74 6.55
CA ILE A 244 16.32 9.63 5.74
C ILE A 244 16.14 10.04 4.27
N THR A 245 16.32 9.04 3.42
CA THR A 245 16.16 9.06 1.96
C THR A 245 15.58 7.72 1.53
N GLY A 246 14.94 7.65 0.35
CA GLY A 246 14.44 6.36 -0.16
C GLY A 246 15.52 5.28 -0.18
N LYS A 247 16.78 5.63 -0.51
CA LYS A 247 17.92 4.70 -0.47
C LYS A 247 18.23 4.18 0.93
N THR A 248 18.26 5.05 1.94
CA THR A 248 18.57 4.62 3.32
C THR A 248 17.43 3.80 3.91
N LEU A 249 16.18 4.16 3.60
CA LEU A 249 15.00 3.41 4.01
C LEU A 249 14.96 2.03 3.36
N LEU A 250 15.20 1.93 2.05
CA LEU A 250 15.26 0.64 1.36
C LEU A 250 16.32 -0.29 1.97
N ALA A 251 17.52 0.23 2.23
CA ALA A 251 18.59 -0.55 2.83
C ALA A 251 18.23 -1.06 4.25
N ARG A 252 17.52 -0.25 5.04
CA ARG A 252 17.02 -0.66 6.36
C ARG A 252 15.89 -1.67 6.25
N MET A 253 14.95 -1.45 5.34
CA MET A 253 13.86 -2.38 5.09
C MET A 253 14.40 -3.76 4.68
N GLU A 254 15.36 -3.82 3.74
CA GLU A 254 16.03 -5.06 3.38
C GLU A 254 16.68 -5.77 4.59
N GLN A 255 17.24 -5.02 5.54
CA GLN A 255 17.81 -5.59 6.76
C GLN A 255 16.72 -6.24 7.64
N HIS A 256 15.57 -5.59 7.80
CA HIS A 256 14.42 -6.16 8.51
C HIS A 256 13.89 -7.40 7.81
N LEU A 257 13.73 -7.37 6.48
CA LEU A 257 13.27 -8.50 5.69
C LEU A 257 14.20 -9.71 5.83
N ARG A 258 15.52 -9.50 5.80
CA ARG A 258 16.50 -10.57 6.06
C ARG A 258 16.32 -11.13 7.46
N THR A 259 16.28 -10.27 8.47
CA THR A 259 16.13 -10.68 9.87
C THR A 259 14.85 -11.48 10.12
N ALA A 260 13.74 -11.10 9.49
CA ALA A 260 12.47 -11.81 9.63
C ALA A 260 12.43 -13.18 8.93
N LEU A 261 13.24 -13.37 7.87
CA LEU A 261 13.17 -14.53 6.97
C LEU A 261 14.38 -15.48 7.06
N THR A 262 15.34 -15.20 7.94
CA THR A 262 16.53 -16.04 8.20
C THR A 262 16.63 -16.39 9.67
#